data_AF-A0A8S3FZI4-F1
#
_entry.id   AF-A0A8S3FZI4-F1
#
_cell.length_a   1.000
_cell.length_b   1.000
_cell.length_c   1.000
_cell.angle_alpha   90.00
_cell.angle_beta   90.00
_cell.angle_gamma   90.00
#
_symmetry.space_group_name_H-M   'P 1'
#
loop_
_entity.id
_entity.type
_entity.pdbx_description
1 polymer ?
#
loop_
_entity_poly.entity_id
_entity_poly.type
_entity_poly.pdbx_seq_one_letter_code
_entity_poly.pdbx_strand_id
1 'polypeptide(L)'
;PSIDDAICYKLDPTFLRNHDLARAATKSGAAALGTIINLTAIGNLHVDIFVVASVIVNPISGARLGKGKGYGDIEYAMMHQLGACNDRTLVVTTVHESQLLNDLPASVMTEHD
;
A
#
# COMPACT_ATOMS: atom_id res chain seq x y z
N PRO A 1 9.96 -4.73 11.53
CA PRO A 1 10.18 -3.27 11.76
C PRO A 1 9.17 -2.80 12.81
N SER A 2 9.60 -2.17 13.90
CA SER A 2 8.64 -1.55 14.81
C SER A 2 8.04 -0.32 14.11
N ILE A 3 6.87 0.09 14.57
CA ILE A 3 6.14 1.25 14.04
C ILE A 3 6.89 2.58 14.29
N ASP A 4 7.98 2.53 15.07
CA ASP A 4 8.70 3.70 15.57
C ASP A 4 9.78 4.23 14.62
N ASP A 5 10.23 3.44 13.62
CA ASP A 5 11.40 3.81 12.79
C ASP A 5 11.04 4.60 11.52
N ALA A 6 9.81 4.47 11.01
CA ALA A 6 9.17 5.26 9.95
C ALA A 6 7.87 4.55 9.53
N ILE A 7 6.79 5.30 9.27
CA ILE A 7 5.58 4.70 8.70
C ILE A 7 5.69 4.58 7.18
N CYS A 8 6.21 5.62 6.53
CA CYS A 8 6.50 5.60 5.11
C CYS A 8 7.69 6.50 4.75
N TYR A 9 8.28 6.23 3.60
CA TYR A 9 9.35 7.03 3.02
C TYR A 9 8.79 7.79 1.82
N LYS A 10 8.96 9.12 1.79
CA LYS A 10 8.65 9.94 0.62
C LYS A 10 9.82 9.87 -0.35
N LEU A 11 9.55 9.40 -1.56
CA LEU A 11 10.46 9.55 -2.70
C LEU A 11 9.96 10.69 -3.58
N ASP A 12 10.75 11.74 -3.71
CA ASP A 12 10.43 12.86 -4.58
C ASP A 12 11.25 12.73 -5.88
N PRO A 13 10.60 12.57 -7.03
CA PRO A 13 11.28 12.30 -8.30
C PRO A 13 12.21 13.44 -8.72
N THR A 14 12.01 14.66 -8.22
CA THR A 14 12.90 15.80 -8.53
C THR A 14 14.32 15.62 -7.94
N PHE A 15 14.47 14.76 -6.93
CA PHE A 15 15.75 14.42 -6.31
C PHE A 15 16.28 13.04 -6.73
N LEU A 16 15.58 12.31 -7.59
CA LEU A 16 15.99 10.98 -8.08
C LEU A 16 16.56 11.07 -9.50
N ARG A 17 17.72 10.44 -9.72
CA ARG A 17 18.31 10.31 -11.06
C ARG A 17 17.96 8.93 -11.64
N ASN A 18 18.12 8.78 -12.96
CA ASN A 18 17.77 7.52 -13.65
C ASN A 18 18.46 6.29 -13.06
N HIS A 19 19.72 6.39 -12.65
CA HIS A 19 20.43 5.26 -12.03
C HIS A 19 19.99 4.97 -10.58
N ASP A 20 19.27 5.90 -9.93
CA ASP A 20 18.74 5.73 -8.59
C ASP A 20 17.41 4.95 -8.60
N LEU A 21 16.68 4.91 -9.73
CA LEU A 21 15.31 4.37 -9.83
C LEU A 21 15.19 2.90 -9.41
N ALA A 22 16.06 2.04 -9.93
CA ALA A 22 16.04 0.60 -9.59
C ALA A 22 16.31 0.37 -8.10
N ARG A 23 17.17 1.19 -7.49
CA ARG A 23 17.45 1.14 -6.07
C ARG A 23 16.25 1.66 -5.28
N ALA A 24 15.68 2.79 -5.67
CA ALA A 24 14.53 3.42 -5.01
C ALA A 24 13.29 2.50 -4.93
N ALA A 25 13.12 1.61 -5.92
CA ALA A 25 12.05 0.60 -5.92
C ALA A 25 12.24 -0.55 -4.92
N THR A 26 13.39 -0.63 -4.24
CA THR A 26 13.63 -1.62 -3.18
C THR A 26 13.32 -1.02 -1.80
N LYS A 27 12.94 -1.86 -0.83
CA LYS A 27 12.70 -1.40 0.54
C LYS A 27 13.90 -0.65 1.15
N SER A 28 15.11 -1.19 0.98
CA SER A 28 16.32 -0.57 1.53
C SER A 28 16.71 0.70 0.78
N GLY A 29 16.46 0.77 -0.52
CA GLY A 29 16.70 1.99 -1.30
C GLY A 29 15.69 3.10 -1.00
N ALA A 30 14.40 2.77 -0.83
CA ALA A 30 13.40 3.73 -0.38
C ALA A 30 13.77 4.35 0.98
N ALA A 31 14.24 3.52 1.92
CA ALA A 31 14.72 4.00 3.22
C ALA A 31 15.98 4.86 3.13
N ALA A 32 16.89 4.57 2.19
CA ALA A 32 18.16 5.28 2.03
C ALA A 32 18.04 6.57 1.22
N LEU A 33 17.07 6.67 0.31
CA LEU A 33 16.91 7.78 -0.64
C LEU A 33 15.72 8.68 -0.30
N GLY A 34 14.74 8.16 0.44
CA GLY A 34 13.53 8.89 0.80
C GLY A 34 13.65 9.66 2.10
N THR A 35 12.71 10.58 2.31
CA THR A 35 12.55 11.26 3.60
C THR A 35 11.51 10.54 4.45
N ILE A 36 11.77 10.43 5.75
CA ILE A 36 10.83 9.82 6.69
C ILE A 36 9.59 10.72 6.80
N ILE A 37 8.41 10.12 6.62
CA ILE A 37 7.14 10.74 6.97
C ILE A 37 6.70 10.19 8.32
N ASN A 38 6.58 11.07 9.30
CA ASN A 38 6.05 10.73 10.61
C ASN A 38 4.51 10.83 10.64
N LEU A 39 3.88 10.34 11.71
CA LEU A 39 2.42 10.33 11.87
C LEU A 39 1.79 11.71 11.66
N THR A 40 2.42 12.77 12.16
CA THR A 40 1.85 14.12 12.09
C THR A 40 1.90 14.72 10.69
N ALA A 41 2.85 14.29 9.86
CA ALA A 41 2.95 14.73 8.47
C ALA A 41 1.98 14.00 7.53
N ILE A 42 1.52 12.79 7.88
CA ILE A 42 0.65 11.97 7.01
C ILE A 42 -0.65 12.70 6.66
N GLY A 43 -1.31 13.35 7.63
CA GLY A 43 -2.61 14.01 7.36
C GLY A 43 -2.54 15.21 6.42
N ASN A 44 -1.34 15.70 6.10
CA ASN A 44 -1.14 16.74 5.09
C ASN A 44 -0.83 16.17 3.70
N LEU A 45 -0.75 14.84 3.56
CA LEU A 45 -0.57 14.17 2.29
C LEU A 45 -1.91 13.94 1.61
N HIS A 46 -1.87 13.89 0.30
CA HIS A 46 -2.95 13.36 -0.50
C HIS A 46 -2.43 12.15 -1.27
N VAL A 47 -3.07 11.01 -1.09
CA VAL A 47 -2.76 9.78 -1.82
C VAL A 47 -3.82 9.59 -2.89
N ASP A 48 -3.43 9.81 -4.15
CA ASP A 48 -4.30 9.55 -5.29
C ASP A 48 -4.48 8.04 -5.55
N ILE A 49 -3.39 7.27 -5.39
CA ILE A 49 -3.36 5.83 -5.66
C ILE A 49 -2.65 5.10 -4.51
N PHE A 50 -3.32 4.07 -3.96
CA PHE A 50 -2.76 3.16 -2.98
C PHE A 50 -2.51 1.79 -3.63
N VAL A 51 -1.25 1.46 -3.88
CA VAL A 51 -0.86 0.17 -4.48
C VAL A 51 -0.60 -0.85 -3.39
N VAL A 52 -1.40 -1.92 -3.35
CA VAL A 52 -1.30 -2.97 -2.34
C VAL A 52 -1.11 -4.34 -2.98
N ALA A 53 -0.21 -5.15 -2.44
CA ALA A 53 0.03 -6.50 -2.95
C ALA A 53 -1.08 -7.47 -2.51
N SER A 54 -1.49 -8.35 -3.41
CA SER A 54 -2.51 -9.37 -3.16
C SER A 54 -2.00 -10.75 -3.59
N VAL A 55 -2.44 -11.78 -2.89
CA VAL A 55 -2.23 -13.20 -3.23
C VAL A 55 -3.35 -13.69 -4.13
N ILE A 56 -4.60 -13.27 -3.86
CA ILE A 56 -5.78 -13.57 -4.66
C ILE A 56 -6.62 -12.31 -4.83
N VAL A 57 -7.29 -12.16 -5.98
CA VAL A 57 -8.25 -11.08 -6.27
C VAL A 57 -9.51 -11.66 -6.92
N ASN A 58 -10.68 -11.19 -6.48
CA ASN A 58 -11.92 -11.36 -7.22
C ASN A 58 -12.05 -10.23 -8.26
N PRO A 59 -12.08 -10.52 -9.57
CA PRO A 59 -12.10 -9.48 -10.59
C PRO A 59 -13.45 -8.73 -10.70
N ILE A 60 -14.53 -9.28 -10.13
CA ILE A 60 -15.87 -8.70 -10.19
C ILE A 60 -16.12 -7.80 -8.97
N SER A 61 -15.87 -8.32 -7.77
CA SER A 61 -16.13 -7.57 -6.52
C SER A 61 -14.96 -6.70 -6.09
N GLY A 62 -13.74 -6.95 -6.60
CA GLY A 62 -12.52 -6.30 -6.12
C GLY A 62 -11.99 -6.85 -4.80
N ALA A 63 -12.68 -7.83 -4.19
CA ALA A 63 -12.23 -8.49 -2.96
C ALA A 63 -10.81 -9.06 -3.13
N ARG A 64 -9.98 -8.90 -2.11
CA ARG A 64 -8.56 -9.28 -2.19
C ARG A 64 -8.15 -10.05 -0.95
N LEU A 65 -7.25 -11.01 -1.12
CA LEU A 65 -6.59 -11.69 0.00
C LEU A 65 -5.11 -11.36 0.02
N GLY A 66 -4.63 -10.87 1.15
CA GLY A 66 -3.20 -10.73 1.43
C GLY A 66 -2.56 -12.04 1.88
N LYS A 67 -1.34 -11.95 2.43
CA LYS A 67 -0.62 -13.10 3.01
C LYS A 67 -1.16 -13.55 4.38
N GLY A 68 -2.27 -12.98 4.86
CA GLY A 68 -2.93 -13.34 6.12
C GLY A 68 -2.45 -12.59 7.37
N LYS A 69 -1.66 -11.51 7.25
CA LYS A 69 -1.25 -10.67 8.40
C LYS A 69 -2.03 -9.35 8.52
N GLY A 70 -2.83 -8.99 7.52
CA GLY A 70 -3.62 -7.74 7.53
C GLY A 70 -2.79 -6.46 7.43
N TYR A 71 -1.48 -6.51 7.14
CA TYR A 71 -0.65 -5.30 7.16
C TYR A 71 -1.10 -4.24 6.15
N GLY A 72 -1.47 -4.64 4.92
CA GLY A 72 -1.96 -3.70 3.92
C GLY A 72 -3.29 -3.05 4.33
N ASP A 73 -4.16 -3.79 5.00
CA ASP A 73 -5.44 -3.29 5.53
C ASP A 73 -5.21 -2.27 6.64
N ILE A 74 -4.31 -2.60 7.58
CA ILE A 74 -3.94 -1.71 8.69
C ILE A 74 -3.29 -0.43 8.15
N GLU A 75 -2.36 -0.54 7.19
CA GLU A 75 -1.70 0.61 6.56
C GLU A 75 -2.72 1.52 5.85
N TYR A 76 -3.65 0.94 5.09
CA TYR A 76 -4.71 1.70 4.43
C TYR A 76 -5.65 2.37 5.45
N ALA A 77 -6.11 1.62 6.46
CA ALA A 77 -6.99 2.15 7.50
C ALA A 77 -6.34 3.29 8.28
N MET A 78 -5.05 3.18 8.60
CA MET A 78 -4.28 4.25 9.23
C MET A 78 -4.19 5.50 8.34
N MET A 79 -3.86 5.33 7.05
CA MET A 79 -3.81 6.47 6.11
C MET A 79 -5.17 7.13 5.91
N HIS A 80 -6.24 6.33 5.87
CA HIS A 80 -7.62 6.82 5.78
C HIS A 80 -8.02 7.59 7.03
N GLN A 81 -7.77 7.05 8.22
CA GLN A 81 -8.07 7.69 9.51
C GLN A 81 -7.30 8.99 9.69
N LEU A 82 -6.07 9.06 9.17
CA LEU A 82 -5.24 10.27 9.21
C LEU A 82 -5.59 11.28 8.11
N GLY A 83 -6.50 10.96 7.19
CA GLY A 83 -6.97 11.85 6.12
C GLY A 83 -6.12 11.86 4.84
N ALA A 84 -5.07 11.04 4.78
CA ALA A 84 -4.23 10.91 3.59
C ALA A 84 -4.91 10.16 2.45
N CYS A 85 -5.68 9.12 2.80
CA CYS A 85 -6.57 8.39 1.90
C CYS A 85 -8.04 8.76 2.19
N ASN A 86 -8.90 8.67 1.17
CA ASN A 86 -10.35 8.84 1.29
C ASN A 86 -11.07 8.07 0.17
N ASP A 87 -12.39 8.21 0.08
CA ASP A 87 -13.23 7.53 -0.93
C ASP A 87 -12.83 7.80 -2.40
N ARG A 88 -11.99 8.83 -2.66
CA ARG A 88 -11.45 9.12 -3.99
C ARG A 88 -10.10 8.49 -4.26
N THR A 89 -9.42 7.97 -3.23
CA THR A 89 -8.15 7.26 -3.36
C THR A 89 -8.39 5.93 -4.07
N LEU A 90 -7.72 5.73 -5.20
CA LEU A 90 -7.83 4.49 -5.96
C LEU A 90 -6.95 3.41 -5.32
N VAL A 91 -7.57 2.36 -4.79
CA VAL A 91 -6.84 1.18 -4.30
C VAL A 91 -6.64 0.21 -5.46
N VAL A 92 -5.37 -0.10 -5.77
CA VAL A 92 -5.01 -0.97 -6.90
C VAL A 92 -4.05 -2.07 -6.48
N THR A 93 -4.03 -3.13 -7.27
CA THR A 93 -3.06 -4.22 -7.15
C THR A 93 -2.61 -4.68 -8.52
N THR A 94 -1.53 -5.44 -8.56
CA THR A 94 -1.07 -6.14 -9.77
C THR A 94 -0.96 -7.61 -9.43
N VAL A 95 -1.56 -8.45 -10.27
CA VAL A 95 -1.61 -9.89 -10.06
C VAL A 95 -1.48 -10.63 -11.38
N HIS A 96 -0.98 -11.87 -11.31
CA HIS A 96 -1.04 -12.80 -12.42
C HIS A 96 -2.46 -13.34 -12.61
N GLU A 97 -2.83 -13.75 -13.82
CA GLU A 97 -4.17 -14.29 -14.11
C GLU A 97 -4.55 -15.48 -13.22
N SER A 98 -3.56 -16.31 -12.83
CA SER A 98 -3.76 -17.44 -11.91
C SER A 98 -4.16 -17.04 -10.49
N GLN A 99 -4.05 -15.76 -10.14
CA GLN A 99 -4.46 -15.22 -8.84
C GLN A 99 -5.89 -14.65 -8.89
N LEU A 100 -6.54 -14.67 -10.06
CA LEU A 100 -7.93 -14.24 -10.22
C LEU A 100 -8.87 -15.40 -9.88
N LEU A 101 -9.69 -15.23 -8.85
CA LEU A 101 -10.72 -16.21 -8.46
C LEU A 101 -12.09 -15.55 -8.44
N ASN A 102 -12.99 -16.05 -9.29
CA ASN A 102 -14.38 -15.55 -9.34
C ASN A 102 -15.21 -15.99 -8.14
N ASP A 103 -14.84 -17.11 -7.52
CA ASP A 103 -15.53 -17.71 -6.38
C ASP A 103 -14.59 -17.73 -5.17
N LEU A 104 -14.54 -16.60 -4.46
CA LEU A 104 -13.91 -16.53 -3.13
C LEU A 104 -14.98 -16.83 -2.08
N PRO A 105 -14.83 -17.90 -1.28
CA PRO A 105 -15.78 -18.20 -0.22
C PRO A 105 -15.86 -17.04 0.76
N ALA A 106 -17.06 -16.52 1.06
CA ALA A 106 -17.22 -15.39 1.97
C ALA A 106 -16.57 -15.61 3.36
N SER A 107 -16.40 -16.88 3.78
CA SER A 107 -15.74 -17.25 5.02
C SER A 107 -14.24 -16.93 5.09
N VAL A 108 -13.59 -16.62 3.96
CA VAL A 108 -12.17 -16.23 3.93
C VAL A 108 -11.98 -14.72 4.09
N MET A 109 -13.07 -13.95 4.07
CA MET A 109 -13.10 -12.50 4.26
C MET A 109 -13.68 -12.18 5.63
N THR A 110 -13.29 -11.05 6.17
CA THR A 110 -13.77 -10.47 7.43
C THR A 110 -14.37 -9.09 7.18
N GLU A 111 -14.96 -8.49 8.22
CA GLU A 111 -15.58 -7.16 8.14
C GLU A 111 -14.61 -6.04 7.69
N HIS A 112 -13.31 -6.24 7.88
CA HIS A 112 -12.28 -5.21 7.70
C HIS A 112 -11.40 -5.43 6.45
N ASP A 113 -11.80 -6.34 5.54
CA ASP A 113 -11.08 -6.67 4.30
C ASP A 113 -11.60 -5.92 3.05
#